data_AF-A0A8T7AZK0-F1
#
_entry.id   AF-A0A8T7AZK0-F1
#
_cell.length_a   1.000
_cell.length_b   1.000
_cell.length_c   1.000
_cell.angle_alpha   90.00
_cell.angle_beta   90.00
_cell.angle_gamma   90.00
#
_symmetry.space_group_name_H-M   'P 1'
#
loop_
_entity.id
_entity.type
_entity.pdbx_description
1 polymer ?
#
loop_
_entity_poly.entity_id
_entity_poly.type
_entity_poly.pdbx_seq_one_letter_code
_entity_poly.pdbx_strand_id
1 'polypeptide(L)' 'MTLKQRVEALLPNWEGWYPSLFEAARDLGVIRARPCDPNSLLLSNRHAGVTSQAMQAHREQWGGSGDAPKKKRRRRKRR' A
#
# COMPACT_ATOMS: atom_id res chain seq x y z
N MET A 1 -5.63 -19.94 4.80
CA MET A 1 -5.92 -19.90 6.24
C MET A 1 -7.00 -18.87 6.50
N THR A 2 -8.13 -19.29 7.07
CA THR A 2 -9.24 -18.41 7.44
C THR A 2 -9.11 -17.93 8.90
N LEU A 3 -9.86 -16.89 9.27
CA LEU A 3 -9.92 -16.41 10.66
C LEU A 3 -10.43 -17.50 11.60
N LYS A 4 -11.51 -18.20 11.21
CA LYS A 4 -12.08 -19.32 11.98
C LYS A 4 -11.03 -20.39 12.26
N GLN A 5 -10.26 -20.80 11.25
CA GLN A 5 -9.20 -21.80 11.41
C GLN A 5 -8.11 -21.37 12.41
N ARG A 6 -7.74 -20.08 12.42
CA ARG A 6 -6.75 -19.56 13.37
C ARG A 6 -7.26 -19.54 14.80
N VAL A 7 -8.53 -19.17 14.98
CA VAL A 7 -9.17 -19.18 16.30
C VAL A 7 -9.33 -20.62 16.80
N GLU A 8 -9.81 -21.53 15.95
CA GLU A 8 -10.00 -22.95 16.31
C GLU A 8 -8.70 -23.64 16.70
N ALA A 9 -7.58 -23.27 16.09
CA ALA A 9 -6.26 -23.80 16.44
C ALA A 9 -5.75 -23.32 17.81
N LEU A 10 -6.18 -22.14 18.26
CA LEU A 10 -5.78 -21.56 19.54
C LEU A 10 -6.74 -21.96 20.67
N LEU A 11 -8.04 -21.95 20.39
CA LEU A 11 -9.10 -22.29 21.33
C LEU A 11 -10.12 -23.19 20.63
N PRO A 12 -9.95 -24.52 20.73
CA PRO A 12 -10.94 -25.47 20.23
C PRO A 12 -12.28 -25.28 20.96
N ASN A 13 -13.39 -25.42 20.24
CA ASN A 13 -14.75 -25.25 20.79
C ASN A 13 -15.00 -23.86 21.42
N TRP A 14 -14.40 -22.81 20.88
CA TRP A 14 -14.59 -21.42 21.33
C TRP A 14 -16.06 -20.96 21.30
N GLU A 15 -16.91 -21.58 20.47
CA GLU A 15 -18.35 -21.29 20.36
C GLU A 15 -19.11 -21.48 21.69
N GLY A 16 -18.57 -22.27 22.63
CA GLY A 16 -19.16 -22.44 23.98
C GLY A 16 -18.84 -21.31 24.97
N TRP A 17 -17.85 -20.47 24.64
CA TRP A 17 -17.33 -19.42 25.54
C TRP A 17 -17.63 -18.02 25.04
N TYR A 18 -17.77 -17.85 23.72
CA TYR A 18 -17.95 -16.57 23.08
C TYR A 18 -19.19 -16.53 22.18
N PRO A 19 -19.96 -15.43 22.20
CA PRO A 19 -21.15 -15.28 21.37
C PRO A 19 -20.81 -15.03 19.89
N SER A 20 -19.57 -14.66 19.56
CA SER A 20 -19.13 -14.47 18.18
C SER A 20 -17.66 -14.82 17.94
N LEU A 21 -17.34 -15.22 16.70
CA LEU A 21 -15.96 -15.49 16.28
C LEU A 21 -15.06 -14.26 16.43
N PHE A 22 -15.61 -13.07 16.22
CA PHE A 22 -14.87 -11.82 16.28
C PHE A 22 -14.46 -11.45 17.70
N GLU A 23 -15.31 -11.74 18.69
CA GLU A 23 -14.95 -11.53 20.10
C GLU A 23 -13.84 -12.47 20.53
N ALA A 24 -13.97 -13.77 20.22
CA ALA A 24 -12.90 -14.74 20.46
C ALA A 24 -11.59 -14.31 19.76
N ALA A 25 -11.68 -13.89 18.49
CA ALA A 25 -10.52 -13.42 17.73
C ALA A 25 -9.89 -12.12 18.28
N ARG A 26 -10.70 -11.22 18.86
CA ARG A 26 -10.23 -9.98 19.48
C ARG A 26 -9.48 -10.29 20.77
N ASP A 27 -10.07 -11.10 21.63
CA ASP A 27 -9.51 -11.44 22.95
C ASP A 27 -8.26 -12.33 22.82
N LEU A 28 -8.26 -13.28 21.88
CA LEU A 28 -7.07 -14.06 21.51
C LEU A 28 -6.01 -13.22 20.75
N GLY A 29 -6.32 -11.96 20.42
CA GLY A 29 -5.41 -11.06 19.71
C GLY A 29 -5.07 -11.50 18.28
N VAL A 30 -5.92 -12.35 17.67
CA VAL A 30 -5.82 -12.78 16.26
C VAL A 30 -6.18 -11.62 15.33
N ILE A 31 -7.18 -10.83 15.71
CA ILE A 31 -7.48 -9.56 15.06
C ILE A 31 -7.04 -8.43 15.98
N ARG A 32 -6.11 -7.62 15.47
CA ARG A 32 -5.72 -6.36 16.08
C ARG A 32 -5.64 -5.29 15.01
N ALA A 33 -6.14 -4.11 15.32
CA ALA A 33 -5.81 -2.94 14.52
C ALA A 33 -4.31 -2.70 14.62
N ARG A 34 -3.61 -2.76 13.49
CA ARG A 34 -2.22 -2.31 13.45
C ARG A 34 -2.22 -0.81 13.17
N PRO A 35 -1.39 -0.02 13.86
CA PRO A 35 -1.12 1.34 13.40
C PRO A 35 -0.57 1.26 11.97
N CYS A 36 -1.22 1.95 11.05
CA CYS A 36 -0.66 2.14 9.72
C CYS A 36 0.44 3.20 9.78
N ASP A 37 1.42 3.10 8.88
CA ASP A 37 2.39 4.18 8.71
C ASP A 37 1.65 5.49 8.41
N PRO A 38 1.96 6.62 9.08
CA PRO A 38 1.26 7.88 8.86
C PRO A 38 1.21 8.29 7.38
N ASN A 39 2.26 7.98 6.62
CA ASN A 39 2.33 8.30 5.20
C ASN A 39 1.36 7.48 4.35
N SER A 40 0.91 6.32 4.83
CA SER A 40 -0.09 5.48 4.14
C SER A 40 -1.50 6.07 4.18
N LEU A 41 -1.77 6.99 5.11
CA LEU A 41 -3.04 7.70 5.20
C LEU A 41 -3.06 8.97 4.34
N LEU A 42 -1.89 9.50 3.96
CA LEU A 42 -1.78 10.70 3.14
C LEU A 42 -2.40 10.45 1.76
N LEU A 43 -3.40 11.26 1.42
CA LEU A 43 -4.13 11.16 0.15
C LEU A 43 -3.19 11.29 -1.06
N SER A 44 -2.18 12.18 -0.96
CA SER A 44 -1.14 12.36 -1.97
C SER A 44 -0.39 11.06 -2.27
N ASN A 45 -0.05 10.27 -1.24
CA ASN A 45 0.65 9.01 -1.40
C ASN A 45 -0.25 7.92 -1.96
N ARG A 46 -1.51 7.84 -1.50
CA ARG A 46 -2.50 6.90 -2.06
C ARG A 46 -2.75 7.16 -3.55
N HIS A 47 -2.77 8.43 -3.95
CA HIS A 47 -3.08 8.84 -5.31
C HIS A 47 -1.82 9.10 -6.16
N ALA A 48 -0.62 8.83 -5.65
CA ALA A 48 0.63 9.05 -6.40
C ALA A 48 0.67 8.23 -7.71
N GLY A 49 0.17 6.99 -7.68
CA GLY A 49 0.06 6.15 -8.88
C GLY A 49 -0.92 6.71 -9.91
N VAL A 50 -2.12 7.10 -9.46
CA VAL A 50 -3.17 7.66 -10.32
C VAL A 50 -2.73 8.99 -10.94
N THR A 51 -2.10 9.86 -10.15
CA THR A 51 -1.59 11.14 -10.64
C THR A 51 -0.45 10.97 -11.62
N SER A 52 0.47 10.02 -11.37
CA SER A 52 1.53 9.67 -12.32
C SER A 52 0.97 9.14 -13.65
N GLN A 53 -0.02 8.25 -13.59
CA GLN A 53 -0.69 7.72 -14.77
C GLN A 53 -1.44 8.82 -15.54
N ALA A 54 -2.15 9.70 -14.83
CA ALA A 54 -2.82 10.85 -15.44
C ALA A 54 -1.82 11.81 -16.11
N MET A 55 -0.68 12.09 -15.47
CA MET A 55 0.39 12.90 -16.06
C MET A 55 1.00 12.25 -17.30
N GLN A 56 1.19 10.92 -17.27
CA GLN A 56 1.71 10.18 -18.40
C GLN A 56 0.71 10.17 -19.57
N ALA A 57 -0.56 9.86 -19.32
CA ALA A 57 -1.62 9.90 -20.33
C ALA A 57 -1.79 11.30 -20.92
N HIS A 58 -1.72 12.34 -20.07
CA HIS A 58 -1.73 13.73 -20.52
C HIS A 58 -0.54 14.04 -21.45
N ARG A 59 0.67 13.55 -21.14
CA ARG A 59 1.84 13.69 -22.01
C ARG A 59 1.69 12.90 -23.31
N GLU A 60 1.12 11.70 -23.28
CA GLU A 60 0.93 10.88 -24.47
C GLU A 60 -0.11 11.47 -25.42
N GLN A 61 -1.17 12.06 -24.87
CA GLN A 61 -2.30 12.56 -25.65
C GLN A 61 -2.12 14.01 -26.12
N TRP A 62 -1.42 14.83 -25.34
CA TRP A 62 -1.27 16.27 -25.58
C TRP A 62 0.18 16.75 -25.61
N GLY A 63 1.14 15.93 -25.17
CA GLY A 63 2.56 16.24 -25.22
C GLY A 63 3.09 15.99 -26.63
N GLY A 64 3.02 17.01 -27.49
CA GLY A 64 3.75 16.99 -28.76
C GLY A 64 5.22 16.68 -28.51
N SER A 65 5.80 15.78 -29.32
CA SER A 65 7.17 15.27 -29.24
C SER A 65 8.21 16.35 -28.93
N GLY A 66 8.45 16.60 -27.64
CA GLY A 66 9.43 17.54 -27.15
C GLY A 66 10.65 16.78 -26.69
N ASP A 67 11.64 16.67 -27.58
CA ASP A 67 13.02 16.25 -27.32
C ASP A 67 13.44 16.60 -25.88
N ALA A 68 13.66 15.59 -25.03
CA ALA A 68 14.30 15.82 -23.75
C ALA A 68 15.68 16.47 -24.04
N PRO A 69 16.06 17.59 -23.41
CA PRO A 69 17.34 18.21 -23.71
C PRO A 69 18.45 17.23 -23.34
N LYS A 70 19.09 16.63 -24.35
CA LYS A 70 20.28 15.79 -24.18
C LYS A 70 21.32 16.64 -23.47
N LYS A 71 21.50 16.42 -22.16
CA LYS A 71 22.53 17.08 -21.35
C LYS A 71 23.89 16.75 -21.98
N LYS A 72 24.42 17.64 -22.82
CA LYS A 72 25.77 17.53 -23.39
C LYS A 72 26.75 17.57 -22.23
N ARG A 73 27.28 16.41 -21.83
CA ARG A 73 28.32 16.29 -20.81
C ARG A 73 29.54 17.08 -21.30
N ARG A 74 29.78 18.27 -20.75
CA ARG A 74 31.00 19.04 -21.03
C ARG A 74 32.19 18.24 -20.50
N ARG A 75 32.97 17.65 -21.40
CA ARG A 75 34.27 17.03 -21.07
C ARG A 75 35.19 18.14 -20.54
N ARG A 76 35.45 18.13 -19.23
CA ARG A 76 36.52 18.96 -18.63
C ARG A 76 37.85 18.45 -19.16
N LYS A 77 38.53 19.27 -19.96
CA LYS A 77 39.90 19.00 -20.42
C LYS A 77 40.82 19.31 -19.24
N ARG A 78 41.41 18.26 -18.65
CA ARG A 78 42.46 18.39 -17.64
C ARG A 78 43.71 18.93 -18.35
N ARG A 79 44.26 20.03 -17.82
CA ARG A 79 45.62 20.49 -18.06
C ARG A 79 46.42 20.16 -16.81
#